data_AF-S7TYB5-F1
#
_entry.id   AF-S7TYB5-F1
#
_cell.length_a   1.000
_cell.length_b   1.000
_cell.length_c   1.000
_cell.angle_alpha   90.00
_cell.angle_beta   90.00
_cell.angle_gamma   90.00
#
_symmetry.space_group_name_H-M   'P 1'
#
loop_
_entity.id
_entity.type
_entity.pdbx_description
1 polymer ?
#
loop_
_entity_poly.entity_id
_entity_poly.type
_entity_poly.pdbx_seq_one_letter_code
_entity_poly.pdbx_strand_id
1 'polypeptide(L)' 'MARAPENFAETVKEVRQQLGLSQEELAHELGVSFSTINRWENRKTVPFKLARRQFEAFCERMKEQGKLA' A
#
# COMPACT_ATOMS: atom_id res chain seq x y z
N MET A 1 -12.96 15.66 8.85
CA MET A 1 -12.90 14.32 9.45
C MET A 1 -12.21 13.41 8.45
N ALA A 2 -11.00 12.95 8.72
CA ALA A 2 -10.33 12.00 7.84
C ALA A 2 -11.05 10.65 7.97
N ARG A 3 -11.83 10.31 6.96
CA ARG A 3 -12.57 9.05 6.87
C ARG A 3 -11.54 7.93 6.80
N ALA A 4 -11.61 6.94 7.68
CA ALA A 4 -10.75 5.76 7.60
C ALA A 4 -10.89 5.12 6.21
N PRO A 5 -9.83 4.59 5.59
CA PRO A 5 -9.92 3.98 4.27
C PRO A 5 -10.94 2.83 4.29
N GLU A 6 -12.04 3.00 3.56
CA GLU A 6 -13.15 2.04 3.54
C GLU A 6 -12.83 0.77 2.72
N ASN A 7 -11.68 0.73 2.04
CA ASN A 7 -11.20 -0.45 1.31
C ASN A 7 -9.67 -0.43 1.09
N PHE A 8 -9.12 -1.62 0.84
CA PHE A 8 -7.68 -1.85 0.64
C PHE A 8 -7.03 -0.93 -0.41
N ALA A 9 -7.76 -0.59 -1.48
CA ALA A 9 -7.24 0.29 -2.53
C ALA A 9 -6.94 1.70 -2.00
N GLU A 10 -7.83 2.23 -1.17
CA GLU A 10 -7.62 3.53 -0.51
C GLU A 10 -6.48 3.47 0.49
N THR A 11 -6.38 2.39 1.28
CA THR A 11 -5.26 2.20 2.21
C THR A 11 -3.91 2.19 1.49
N VAL A 12 -3.78 1.46 0.38
CA VAL A 12 -2.54 1.42 -0.42
C VAL A 12 -2.17 2.81 -0.89
N LYS A 13 -3.15 3.55 -1.43
CA LYS A 13 -2.93 4.91 -1.95
C LYS A 13 -2.54 5.89 -0.84
N GLU A 14 -3.19 5.81 0.32
CA GLU A 14 -2.89 6.68 1.47
C GLU A 14 -1.49 6.41 2.03
N VAL A 15 -1.14 5.14 2.27
CA VAL A 15 0.20 4.76 2.75
C VAL A 15 1.27 5.25 1.78
N ARG A 16 1.04 5.06 0.47
CA ARG A 16 1.96 5.56 -0.56
C ARG A 16 2.13 7.08 -0.49
N GLN A 17 1.04 7.83 -0.35
CA GLN A 17 1.05 9.28 -0.28
C GLN A 17 1.72 9.80 1.00
N GLN A 18 1.47 9.17 2.14
CA GLN A 18 2.11 9.54 3.41
C GLN A 18 3.63 9.33 3.37
N LEU A 19 4.07 8.26 2.70
CA LEU A 19 5.50 7.96 2.52
C LEU A 19 6.15 8.75 1.37
N GLY A 20 5.38 9.54 0.61
CA GLY A 20 5.89 10.29 -0.54
C GLY A 20 6.36 9.42 -1.71
N LEU A 21 5.90 8.18 -1.81
CA LEU A 21 6.36 7.21 -2.81
C LEU A 21 5.56 7.31 -4.12
N SER A 22 6.21 7.02 -5.23
CA SER A 22 5.57 6.65 -6.49
C SER A 22 5.00 5.22 -6.42
N GLN A 23 4.13 4.88 -7.37
CA GLN A 23 3.60 3.51 -7.47
C GLN A 23 4.72 2.50 -7.77
N GLU A 24 5.76 2.91 -8.49
CA GLU A 24 6.93 2.07 -8.78
C GLU A 24 7.79 1.83 -7.54
N GLU A 25 8.04 2.87 -6.74
CA GLU A 25 8.80 2.73 -5.50
C GLU A 25 8.06 1.85 -4.48
N LEU A 26 6.75 2.01 -4.34
CA LEU A 26 5.96 1.13 -3.49
C LEU A 26 5.98 -0.32 -4.00
N ALA A 27 5.92 -0.51 -5.32
CA ALA A 27 5.99 -1.84 -5.92
C ALA A 27 7.34 -2.51 -5.62
N HIS A 28 8.44 -1.75 -5.73
CA HIS A 28 9.79 -2.21 -5.39
C HIS A 28 9.89 -2.61 -3.91
N GLU A 29 9.39 -1.78 -2.99
CA GLU A 29 9.38 -2.07 -1.56
C GLU A 29 8.57 -3.32 -1.18
N LEU A 30 7.51 -3.60 -1.94
CA LEU A 30 6.64 -4.76 -1.74
C LEU A 30 7.07 -5.99 -2.55
N GLY A 31 8.10 -5.89 -3.40
CA GLY A 31 8.56 -6.98 -4.27
C GLY A 31 7.52 -7.40 -5.31
N VAL A 32 6.67 -6.48 -5.76
CA VAL A 32 5.64 -6.72 -6.79
C VAL A 32 5.88 -5.82 -8.01
N SER A 33 5.15 -6.09 -9.10
CA SER A 33 5.21 -5.21 -10.27
C SER A 33 4.44 -3.91 -10.06
N PHE A 34 4.83 -2.83 -10.73
CA PHE A 34 4.05 -1.59 -10.83
C PHE A 34 2.59 -1.85 -11.21
N SER A 35 2.37 -2.75 -12.17
CA SER A 35 1.02 -3.13 -12.63
C SER A 35 0.15 -3.69 -11.50
N THR A 36 0.75 -4.34 -10.51
CA THR A 36 0.05 -4.87 -9.33
C THR A 36 -0.47 -3.74 -8.45
N ILE A 37 0.39 -2.75 -8.12
CA ILE A 37 0.01 -1.57 -7.34
C ILE A 37 -1.05 -0.76 -8.08
N ASN A 38 -0.84 -0.51 -9.37
CA ASN A 38 -1.79 0.22 -10.21
C ASN A 38 -3.18 -0.47 -10.22
N ARG A 39 -3.25 -1.81 -10.29
CA ARG A 39 -4.53 -2.54 -10.23
C ARG A 39 -5.18 -2.47 -8.84
N TRP A 40 -4.40 -2.50 -7.76
CA TRP A 40 -4.92 -2.35 -6.40
C TRP A 40 -5.52 -0.97 -6.19
N GLU A 41 -4.77 0.11 -6.50
CA GLU A 41 -5.25 1.49 -6.32
C GLU A 41 -6.49 1.81 -7.18
N ASN A 42 -6.60 1.20 -8.36
CA ASN A 42 -7.76 1.36 -9.25
C ASN A 42 -8.90 0.35 -8.99
N ARG A 43 -8.86 -0.41 -7.88
CA ARG A 43 -9.88 -1.42 -7.50
C ARG A 43 -10.13 -2.48 -8.57
N LYS A 44 -9.15 -2.74 -9.46
CA LYS A 44 -9.27 -3.70 -10.56
C LYS A 44 -9.06 -5.14 -10.12
N THR A 45 -8.39 -5.36 -8.99
CA THR A 45 -8.11 -6.69 -8.44
C THR A 45 -8.10 -6.65 -6.92
N VAL A 46 -8.64 -7.70 -6.30
CA VAL A 46 -8.50 -7.93 -4.85
C VAL A 46 -7.15 -8.64 -4.62
N PRO A 47 -6.29 -8.16 -3.71
CA PRO A 47 -5.03 -8.83 -3.41
C PRO A 47 -5.29 -10.23 -2.86
N PHE A 48 -4.45 -11.19 -3.24
CA PHE A 48 -4.42 -12.50 -2.58
C PHE A 48 -3.95 -12.35 -1.13
N LYS A 49 -4.29 -13.34 -0.27
CA LYS A 49 -3.92 -13.33 1.16
C LYS A 49 -2.44 -13.03 1.40
N LEU A 50 -1.55 -13.58 0.58
CA LEU A 50 -0.10 -13.35 0.70
C LEU A 50 0.28 -11.89 0.43
N ALA A 51 -0.25 -11.30 -0.65
CA ALA A 51 0.04 -9.92 -1.01
C ALA A 51 -0.51 -8.92 0.01
N ARG A 52 -1.68 -9.21 0.58
CA ARG A 52 -2.22 -8.43 1.70
C ARG A 52 -1.28 -8.47 2.92
N ARG A 53 -0.81 -9.66 3.31
CA ARG A 53 0.14 -9.82 4.42
C ARG A 53 1.46 -9.08 4.19
N GLN A 54 1.98 -9.10 2.96
CA GLN A 54 3.19 -8.35 2.61
C GLN A 54 2.98 -6.84 2.77
N PHE A 55 1.83 -6.33 2.31
CA PHE A 55 1.47 -4.93 2.49
C PHE A 55 1.31 -4.57 3.98
N GLU A 56 0.62 -5.39 4.76
CA GLU A 56 0.47 -5.19 6.21
C GLU A 56 1.81 -5.17 6.94
N ALA A 57 2.70 -6.13 6.63
CA ALA A 57 4.05 -6.18 7.20
C ALA A 57 4.90 -4.96 6.80
N PHE A 58 4.75 -4.48 5.56
CA PHE A 58 5.39 -3.24 5.11
C PHE A 58 4.91 -2.03 5.91
N CYS A 59 3.59 -1.90 6.13
CA CYS A 59 3.02 -0.82 6.92
C CYS A 59 3.55 -0.82 8.36
N GLU A 60 3.57 -1.98 9.02
CA GLU A 60 4.10 -2.11 10.38
C GLU A 60 5.58 -1.70 10.44
N ARG A 61 6.40 -2.19 9.49
CA ARG A 61 7.82 -1.81 9.37
C ARG A 61 8.02 -0.30 9.19
N MET A 62 7.12 0.38 8.48
CA MET A 62 7.20 1.84 8.28
C MET A 62 6.73 2.63 9.50
N LYS A 63 5.78 2.11 10.29
CA LYS A 63 5.40 2.68 11.59
C LYS A 63 6.53 2.55 12.61
N GLU A 64 7.18 1.39 12.68
CA GLU A 64 8.35 1.17 13.55
C GLU A 64 9.50 2.14 13.23
N GLN A 65 9.63 2.54 11.97
CA GLN A 65 10.58 3.56 11.52
C GLN A 65 10.10 5.01 11.73
N GLY A 66 8.88 5.24 12.22
CA GLY A 66 8.29 6.56 12.40
C GLY A 66 7.96 7.29 11.09
N LYS A 67 7.90 6.57 9.96
CA LYS A 67 7.62 7.13 8.62
C LYS A 67 6.13 7.11 8.27
N LEU A 68 5.35 6.29 8.95
CA LEU A 68 3.91 6.15 8.77
C LEU A 68 3.22 6.43 10.11
N ALA A 69 2.13 7.22 10.08
CA ALA A 69 1.38 7.64 11.25
C ALA A 69 0.31 6.62 11.69
#